data_AF-A0A0H2SE71-F1
#
_entry.id   AF-A0A0H2SE71-F1
#
_cell.length_a   1.000
_cell.length_b   1.000
_cell.length_c   1.000
_cell.angle_alpha   90.00
_cell.angle_beta   90.00
_cell.angle_gamma   90.00
#
_symmetry.space_group_name_H-M   'P 1'
#
loop_
_entity.id
_entity.type
_entity.pdbx_description
1 polymer ?
#
loop_
_entity_poly.entity_id
_entity_poly.type
_entity_poly.pdbx_seq_one_letter_code
_entity_poly.pdbx_strand_id
1 'polypeptide(L)'
;MDALEDFHLTFIGANYFERFRRRYQPPSPFKRTYLPSVRRLQVELSVSGYDYPCSKNLLQILFASLFFPGTTDLSLVLNGIIYAGVEDVSLDAEMMLLFQHFDMFSRVERFRLKAINSQSSSKSSFSVSIPFWTLPNLKELSLCCNIRLIPRNDFAGKYASPALQMLIIESTEVGLRALGPFVKSVIKRQEEDGRWGSSHELVIINADTLHYIHQMVTKRCTTKTFAGDAAIRWCTNGVPEIPAFDETGDSCIIS
;
A
#
# COMPACT_ATOMS: atom_id res chain seq x y z
N MET A 1 16.68 24.73 -15.54
CA MET A 1 15.40 24.34 -14.94
C MET A 1 15.58 22.94 -14.45
N ASP A 2 15.53 22.74 -13.14
CA ASP A 2 15.66 21.40 -12.56
C ASP A 2 14.39 20.61 -12.88
N ALA A 3 14.57 19.36 -13.27
CA ALA A 3 13.45 18.49 -13.60
C ALA A 3 12.66 18.17 -12.31
N LEU A 4 11.33 18.22 -12.38
CA LEU A 4 10.47 17.85 -11.26
C LEU A 4 10.54 16.32 -11.05
N GLU A 5 11.39 15.88 -10.14
CA GLU A 5 11.58 14.46 -9.81
C GLU A 5 10.61 13.95 -8.74
N ASP A 6 10.22 14.84 -7.82
CA ASP A 6 9.32 14.58 -6.71
C ASP A 6 7.95 15.19 -6.95
N PHE A 7 6.90 14.38 -6.78
CA PHE A 7 5.54 14.85 -6.88
C PHE A 7 4.69 14.28 -5.75
N HIS A 8 4.08 15.15 -4.96
CA HIS A 8 3.20 14.76 -3.86
C HIS A 8 1.79 15.33 -4.07
N LEU A 9 0.80 14.46 -4.05
CA LEU A 9 -0.62 14.80 -4.08
C LEU A 9 -1.28 14.40 -2.77
N THR A 10 -1.87 15.35 -2.06
CA THR A 10 -2.67 15.08 -0.86
C THR A 10 -4.12 15.46 -1.11
N PHE A 11 -5.03 14.52 -0.87
CA PHE A 11 -6.47 14.70 -1.01
C PHE A 11 -7.14 14.59 0.35
N ILE A 12 -7.61 15.74 0.80
CA ILE A 12 -8.34 15.86 2.06
C ILE A 12 -9.82 15.91 1.72
N GLY A 13 -10.55 14.83 2.04
CA GLY A 13 -11.99 14.75 1.83
C GLY A 13 -12.70 15.83 2.65
N ALA A 14 -13.25 16.84 1.98
CA ALA A 14 -14.06 17.84 2.65
C ALA A 14 -15.48 17.30 2.87
N ASN A 15 -15.95 17.30 4.12
CA ASN A 15 -17.33 16.94 4.53
C ASN A 15 -18.43 17.85 3.94
N TYR A 16 -18.11 18.72 2.97
CA TYR A 16 -18.97 19.83 2.53
C TYR A 16 -19.48 19.71 1.08
N PHE A 17 -19.18 18.63 0.34
CA PHE A 17 -19.54 18.51 -1.09
C PHE A 17 -20.89 17.83 -1.40
N GLU A 18 -21.80 17.70 -0.43
CA GLU A 18 -23.18 17.19 -0.65
C GLU A 18 -23.96 17.97 -1.74
N ARG A 19 -23.58 19.22 -2.06
CA ARG A 19 -24.35 20.08 -2.98
C ARG A 19 -24.11 19.88 -4.48
N PHE A 20 -23.15 19.06 -4.92
CA PHE A 20 -22.82 18.91 -6.36
C PHE A 20 -23.27 17.58 -6.97
N ARG A 21 -24.42 17.04 -6.54
CA ARG A 21 -25.03 15.82 -7.11
C ARG A 21 -25.72 16.01 -8.47
N ARG A 22 -25.42 17.09 -9.20
CA ARG A 22 -25.95 17.29 -10.56
C ARG A 22 -25.19 16.39 -11.52
N ARG A 23 -25.92 15.73 -12.43
CA ARG A 23 -25.44 14.83 -13.49
C ARG A 23 -24.09 15.28 -14.06
N TYR A 24 -23.00 14.76 -13.53
CA TYR A 24 -21.67 14.95 -14.08
C TYR A 24 -21.61 14.08 -15.34
N GLN A 25 -21.87 14.68 -16.49
CA GLN A 25 -21.30 14.16 -17.72
C GLN A 25 -19.80 14.44 -17.64
N PRO A 26 -18.92 13.44 -17.83
CA PRO A 26 -17.49 13.70 -17.92
C PRO A 26 -17.29 14.74 -19.04
N PRO A 27 -16.58 15.85 -18.78
CA PRO A 27 -16.25 16.81 -19.82
C PRO A 27 -15.53 16.12 -20.99
N SER A 28 -15.60 16.75 -22.17
CA SER A 28 -14.88 16.37 -23.40
C SER A 28 -13.44 15.92 -23.13
N PRO A 29 -12.79 15.11 -23.99
CA PRO A 29 -11.53 14.44 -23.66
C PRO A 29 -10.52 15.41 -23.05
N PHE A 30 -10.25 15.23 -21.76
CA PHE A 30 -9.28 16.06 -21.05
C PHE A 30 -7.93 15.93 -21.74
N LYS A 31 -7.29 17.07 -22.01
CA LYS A 31 -5.92 17.09 -22.48
C LYS A 31 -5.04 16.49 -21.38
N ARG A 32 -4.44 15.32 -21.64
CA ARG A 32 -3.51 14.69 -20.72
C ARG A 32 -2.26 15.54 -20.54
N THR A 33 -1.88 15.72 -19.28
CA THR A 33 -0.62 16.35 -18.87
C THR A 33 0.38 15.26 -18.55
N TYR A 34 1.45 15.22 -19.34
CA TYR A 34 2.52 14.24 -19.19
C TYR A 34 3.61 14.80 -18.30
N LEU A 35 3.96 14.05 -17.26
CA LEU A 35 4.98 14.40 -16.27
C LEU A 35 6.07 13.31 -16.28
N PRO A 36 6.85 13.18 -17.37
CA PRO A 36 7.81 12.09 -17.55
C PRO A 36 9.05 12.19 -16.65
N SER A 37 9.31 13.37 -16.09
CA SER A 37 10.44 13.62 -15.18
C SER A 37 10.18 13.14 -13.76
N VAL A 38 8.90 12.95 -13.37
CA VAL A 38 8.54 12.50 -12.03
C VAL A 38 9.02 11.06 -11.83
N ARG A 39 9.87 10.87 -10.82
CA ARG A 39 10.44 9.57 -10.44
C ARG A 39 9.81 9.03 -9.17
N ARG A 40 9.49 9.93 -8.23
CA ARG A 40 8.92 9.63 -6.93
C ARG A 40 7.54 10.29 -6.85
N LEU A 41 6.50 9.46 -6.87
CA LEU A 41 5.11 9.90 -6.77
C LEU A 41 4.54 9.44 -5.43
N GLN A 42 4.12 10.40 -4.61
CA GLN A 42 3.36 10.14 -3.40
C GLN A 42 1.92 10.61 -3.59
N VAL A 43 0.96 9.75 -3.28
CA VAL A 43 -0.47 10.03 -3.27
C VAL A 43 -0.99 9.75 -1.88
N GLU A 44 -1.57 10.74 -1.23
CA GLU A 44 -2.21 10.61 0.07
C GLU A 44 -3.72 10.86 -0.07
N LEU A 45 -4.52 9.86 0.29
CA LEU A 45 -5.98 9.91 0.24
C LEU A 45 -6.54 9.84 1.65
N SER A 46 -7.37 10.82 2.01
CA SER A 46 -8.19 10.75 3.22
C SER A 46 -9.45 9.93 2.93
N VAL A 47 -9.52 8.72 3.47
CA VAL A 47 -10.65 7.79 3.32
C VAL A 47 -11.58 7.90 4.53
N SER A 48 -12.81 8.33 4.33
CA SER A 48 -13.84 8.21 5.37
C SER A 48 -14.45 6.82 5.27
N GLY A 49 -14.74 6.15 6.38
CA GLY A 49 -15.40 4.84 6.40
C GLY A 49 -16.84 4.82 5.82
N TYR A 50 -17.28 5.85 5.09
CA TYR A 50 -18.57 5.94 4.43
C TYR A 50 -18.42 6.19 2.92
N ASP A 51 -19.37 5.66 2.14
CA ASP A 51 -19.47 5.80 0.68
C ASP A 51 -19.28 7.25 0.23
N TYR A 52 -18.16 7.53 -0.44
CA TYR A 52 -17.78 8.88 -0.90
C TYR A 52 -18.01 9.03 -2.42
N PRO A 53 -19.21 9.44 -2.87
CA PRO A 53 -19.44 9.69 -4.29
C PRO A 53 -18.65 10.92 -4.81
N CYS A 54 -18.34 11.90 -3.95
CA CYS A 54 -17.76 13.17 -4.41
C CYS A 54 -16.23 13.14 -4.61
N SER A 55 -15.46 12.50 -3.71
CA SER A 55 -13.99 12.39 -3.87
C SER A 55 -13.63 11.48 -5.04
N LYS A 56 -14.42 10.42 -5.28
CA LYS A 56 -14.25 9.50 -6.41
C LYS A 56 -14.21 10.21 -7.76
N ASN A 57 -15.15 11.12 -8.03
CA ASN A 57 -15.19 11.86 -9.29
C ASN A 57 -13.97 12.76 -9.47
N LEU A 58 -13.53 13.45 -8.40
CA LEU A 58 -12.35 14.31 -8.46
C LEU A 58 -11.07 13.49 -8.71
N LEU A 59 -10.89 12.38 -7.98
CA LEU A 59 -9.76 11.47 -8.18
C LEU A 59 -9.76 10.91 -9.59
N GLN A 60 -10.91 10.50 -10.10
CA GLN A 60 -11.06 10.01 -11.46
C GLN A 60 -10.65 11.06 -12.49
N ILE A 61 -11.13 12.31 -12.36
CA ILE A 61 -10.78 13.40 -13.27
C ILE A 61 -9.28 13.71 -13.19
N LEU A 62 -8.71 13.73 -11.98
CA LEU A 62 -7.30 14.04 -11.81
C LEU A 62 -6.41 12.97 -12.44
N PHE A 63 -6.63 11.70 -12.10
CA PHE A 63 -5.83 10.59 -12.65
C PHE A 63 -6.14 10.30 -14.12
N ALA A 64 -7.27 10.79 -14.66
CA ALA A 64 -7.52 10.78 -16.11
C ALA A 64 -6.72 11.87 -16.84
N SER A 65 -6.39 12.96 -16.14
CA SER A 65 -5.72 14.14 -16.69
C SER A 65 -4.20 14.13 -16.48
N LEU A 66 -3.70 13.45 -15.44
CA LEU A 66 -2.27 13.37 -15.13
C LEU A 66 -1.69 12.01 -15.52
N PHE A 67 -0.49 12.03 -16.11
CA PHE A 67 0.19 10.81 -16.54
C PHE A 67 1.67 10.85 -16.16
N PHE A 68 2.14 9.82 -15.44
CA PHE A 68 3.47 9.78 -14.81
C PHE A 68 4.34 8.61 -15.34
N PRO A 69 4.69 8.58 -16.63
CA PRO A 69 5.38 7.43 -17.23
C PRO A 69 6.82 7.24 -16.74
N GLY A 70 7.35 8.21 -16.01
CA GLY A 70 8.71 8.19 -15.46
C GLY A 70 8.81 7.56 -14.07
N THR A 71 7.69 7.31 -13.40
CA THR A 71 7.64 6.91 -11.98
C THR A 71 8.30 5.56 -11.76
N THR A 72 9.27 5.53 -10.86
CA THR A 72 9.96 4.33 -10.39
C THR A 72 9.62 4.00 -8.94
N ASP A 73 9.21 5.01 -8.17
CA ASP A 73 8.81 4.89 -6.77
C ASP A 73 7.41 5.46 -6.59
N LEU A 74 6.47 4.61 -6.19
CA LEU A 74 5.07 4.97 -5.97
C LEU A 74 4.72 4.71 -4.51
N SER A 75 4.31 5.76 -3.80
CA SER A 75 3.79 5.66 -2.45
C SER A 75 2.32 6.07 -2.41
N LEU A 76 1.47 5.18 -1.90
CA LEU A 76 0.06 5.44 -1.63
C LEU A 76 -0.18 5.41 -0.12
N VAL A 77 -0.64 6.53 0.43
CA VAL A 77 -1.04 6.67 1.83
C VAL A 77 -2.56 6.79 1.88
N LEU A 78 -3.21 5.90 2.59
CA LEU A 78 -4.65 5.87 2.81
C LEU A 78 -4.87 6.13 4.29
N ASN A 79 -5.36 7.32 4.62
CA ASN A 79 -5.57 7.73 6.00
C ASN A 79 -7.06 7.89 6.26
N GLY A 80 -7.61 7.22 7.26
CA GLY A 80 -9.05 7.22 7.45
C GLY A 80 -9.52 6.93 8.86
N ILE A 81 -10.82 7.13 9.07
CA ILE A 81 -11.52 6.74 10.29
C ILE A 81 -12.42 5.56 9.96
N ILE A 82 -12.12 4.41 10.55
CA ILE A 82 -13.07 3.28 10.57
C ILE A 82 -13.88 3.38 11.86
N TYR A 83 -15.17 3.70 11.73
CA TYR A 83 -16.08 3.83 12.86
C TYR A 83 -16.40 2.47 13.49
N ALA A 84 -16.69 2.50 14.79
CA ALA A 84 -17.17 1.32 15.51
C ALA A 84 -18.40 0.70 14.81
N GLY A 85 -18.38 -0.62 14.65
CA GLY A 85 -19.43 -1.37 13.94
C GLY A 85 -19.10 -1.67 12.47
N VAL A 86 -18.07 -1.04 11.89
CA VAL A 86 -17.54 -1.41 10.57
C VAL A 86 -16.38 -2.39 10.75
N GLU A 87 -16.58 -3.62 10.27
CA GLU A 87 -15.59 -4.70 10.40
C GLU A 87 -14.52 -4.67 9.31
N ASP A 88 -14.91 -4.37 8.07
CA ASP A 88 -14.01 -4.34 6.91
C ASP A 88 -14.31 -3.12 6.03
N VAL A 89 -13.25 -2.43 5.59
CA VAL A 89 -13.30 -1.32 4.65
C VAL A 89 -12.48 -1.68 3.42
N SER A 90 -13.16 -1.85 2.29
CA SER A 90 -12.49 -2.14 1.02
C SER A 90 -11.93 -0.87 0.38
N LEU A 91 -10.68 -0.95 -0.04
CA LEU A 91 -9.90 0.12 -0.68
C LEU A 91 -9.72 -0.10 -2.19
N ASP A 92 -10.41 -1.10 -2.74
CA ASP A 92 -10.30 -1.50 -4.14
C ASP A 92 -10.75 -0.39 -5.09
N ALA A 93 -11.75 0.41 -4.70
CA ALA A 93 -12.23 1.50 -5.52
C ALA A 93 -11.15 2.57 -5.74
N GLU A 94 -10.46 2.96 -4.67
CA GLU A 94 -9.34 3.90 -4.69
C GLU A 94 -8.17 3.36 -5.51
N MET A 95 -7.84 2.08 -5.33
CA MET A 95 -6.82 1.40 -6.14
C MET A 95 -7.19 1.40 -7.63
N MET A 96 -8.43 1.04 -7.98
CA MET A 96 -8.86 1.02 -9.39
C MET A 96 -8.81 2.41 -10.04
N LEU A 97 -9.07 3.49 -9.30
CA LEU A 97 -8.97 4.86 -9.82
C LEU A 97 -7.52 5.25 -10.12
N LEU A 98 -6.60 4.91 -9.22
CA LEU A 98 -5.17 5.19 -9.42
C LEU A 98 -4.62 4.38 -10.59
N PHE A 99 -4.97 3.09 -10.67
CA PHE A 99 -4.45 2.13 -11.64
C PHE A 99 -5.32 1.96 -12.90
N GLN A 100 -6.15 2.96 -13.22
CA GLN A 100 -7.06 2.92 -14.38
C GLN A 100 -6.34 2.94 -15.75
N HIS A 101 -5.05 3.26 -15.77
CA HIS A 101 -4.22 3.33 -16.99
C HIS A 101 -3.07 2.33 -16.89
N PHE A 102 -3.16 1.26 -17.68
CA PHE A 102 -2.27 0.08 -17.60
C PHE A 102 -0.78 0.40 -17.80
N ASP A 103 -0.46 1.47 -18.51
CA ASP A 103 0.90 1.87 -18.88
C ASP A 103 1.51 2.92 -17.94
N MET A 104 0.70 3.59 -17.12
CA MET A 104 1.12 4.71 -16.27
C MET A 104 2.25 4.31 -15.31
N PHE A 105 2.15 3.12 -14.71
CA PHE A 105 3.07 2.63 -13.68
C PHE A 105 3.93 1.47 -14.13
N SER A 106 4.07 1.31 -15.45
CA SER A 106 4.88 0.23 -16.05
C SER A 106 6.34 0.25 -15.59
N ARG A 107 6.89 1.40 -15.18
CA ARG A 107 8.29 1.54 -14.71
C ARG A 107 8.47 1.50 -13.19
N VAL A 108 7.39 1.33 -12.43
CA VAL A 108 7.47 1.31 -10.97
C VAL A 108 8.26 0.09 -10.52
N GLU A 109 9.33 0.35 -9.78
CA GLU A 109 10.19 -0.66 -9.16
C GLU A 109 9.91 -0.79 -7.67
N ARG A 110 9.42 0.27 -7.01
CA ARG A 110 9.05 0.29 -5.60
C ARG A 110 7.62 0.75 -5.42
N PHE A 111 6.81 -0.04 -4.74
CA PHE A 111 5.43 0.32 -4.40
C PHE A 111 5.24 0.23 -2.88
N ARG A 112 4.87 1.35 -2.27
CA ARG A 112 4.55 1.43 -0.85
C ARG A 112 3.08 1.74 -0.64
N LEU A 113 2.36 0.86 0.03
CA LEU A 113 1.00 1.09 0.50
C LEU A 113 1.00 1.29 2.01
N LYS A 114 0.50 2.44 2.48
CA LYS A 114 0.34 2.74 3.89
C LYS A 114 -1.14 2.96 4.21
N ALA A 115 -1.76 2.07 4.97
CA ALA A 115 -3.15 2.17 5.39
C ALA A 115 -3.21 2.50 6.90
N ILE A 116 -3.75 3.66 7.25
CA ILE A 116 -3.78 4.16 8.63
C ILE A 116 -5.23 4.39 9.04
N ASN A 117 -5.66 3.70 10.09
CA ASN A 117 -6.88 4.03 10.80
C ASN A 117 -6.55 4.97 11.96
N SER A 118 -7.05 6.21 11.94
CA SER A 118 -6.80 7.17 13.01
C SER A 118 -7.56 6.83 14.30
N GLN A 119 -8.48 5.85 14.28
CA GLN A 119 -9.10 5.29 15.48
C GLN A 119 -8.46 3.96 15.89
N SER A 120 -8.35 3.72 17.20
CA SER A 120 -7.70 2.53 17.77
C SER A 120 -8.63 1.30 17.85
N SER A 121 -9.54 1.11 16.90
CA SER A 121 -10.42 -0.08 16.92
C SER A 121 -9.66 -1.32 16.43
N SER A 122 -9.32 -2.22 17.35
CA SER A 122 -8.56 -3.44 17.06
C SER A 122 -9.31 -4.50 16.23
N LYS A 123 -10.63 -4.32 16.06
CA LYS A 123 -11.50 -5.27 15.34
C LYS A 123 -11.64 -4.95 13.86
N SER A 124 -11.38 -3.71 13.45
CA SER A 124 -11.57 -3.28 12.07
C SER A 124 -10.42 -3.75 11.19
N SER A 125 -10.69 -3.88 9.89
CA SER A 125 -9.73 -4.27 8.87
C SER A 125 -9.87 -3.43 7.61
N PHE A 126 -8.77 -3.32 6.88
CA PHE A 126 -8.76 -2.84 5.50
C PHE A 126 -8.61 -4.04 4.57
N SER A 127 -9.38 -4.09 3.49
CA SER A 127 -9.18 -5.03 2.39
C SER A 127 -8.77 -4.30 1.13
N VAL A 128 -7.76 -4.82 0.40
CA VAL A 128 -7.22 -4.13 -0.78
C VAL A 128 -6.69 -5.12 -1.80
N SER A 129 -7.04 -4.95 -3.07
CA SER A 129 -6.46 -5.73 -4.18
C SER A 129 -5.17 -5.06 -4.67
N ILE A 130 -4.04 -5.78 -4.60
CA ILE A 130 -2.74 -5.27 -5.10
C ILE A 130 -2.66 -5.50 -6.62
N PRO A 131 -2.56 -4.45 -7.45
CA PRO A 131 -2.71 -4.54 -8.90
C PRO A 131 -1.39 -4.92 -9.59
N PHE A 132 -0.85 -6.11 -9.25
CA PHE A 132 0.44 -6.58 -9.75
C PHE A 132 0.56 -6.55 -11.29
N TRP A 133 -0.53 -6.76 -12.02
CA TRP A 133 -0.55 -6.72 -13.49
C TRP A 133 -0.24 -5.33 -14.07
N THR A 134 -0.44 -4.25 -13.31
CA THR A 134 -0.06 -2.87 -13.71
C THR A 134 1.37 -2.51 -13.31
N LEU A 135 2.03 -3.36 -12.53
CA LEU A 135 3.34 -3.14 -11.93
C LEU A 135 4.33 -4.25 -12.36
N PRO A 136 4.55 -4.46 -13.67
CA PRO A 136 5.34 -5.59 -14.16
C PRO A 136 6.82 -5.55 -13.76
N ASN A 137 7.37 -4.37 -13.48
CA ASN A 137 8.77 -4.16 -13.08
C ASN A 137 8.95 -4.02 -11.56
N LEU A 138 7.93 -4.32 -10.77
CA LEU A 138 7.97 -4.19 -9.31
C LEU A 138 9.03 -5.13 -8.72
N LYS A 139 9.98 -4.55 -7.98
CA LYS A 139 11.04 -5.25 -7.24
C LYS A 139 10.79 -5.18 -5.74
N GLU A 140 10.20 -4.10 -5.25
CA GLU A 140 9.99 -3.87 -3.82
C GLU A 140 8.52 -3.56 -3.54
N LEU A 141 7.90 -4.36 -2.67
CA LEU A 141 6.55 -4.10 -2.15
C LEU A 141 6.63 -3.82 -0.66
N SER A 142 6.15 -2.66 -0.22
CA SER A 142 6.05 -2.28 1.18
C SER A 142 4.58 -2.12 1.58
N LEU A 143 4.13 -2.89 2.58
CA LEU A 143 2.80 -2.80 3.15
C LEU A 143 2.91 -2.33 4.60
N CYS A 144 2.33 -1.18 4.89
CA CYS A 144 2.36 -0.53 6.20
C CYS A 144 0.93 -0.36 6.71
N CYS A 145 0.60 -0.90 7.88
CA CYS A 145 -0.74 -0.78 8.46
C CYS A 145 -0.72 -0.74 9.99
N ASN A 146 -1.57 0.09 10.58
CA ASN A 146 -1.70 0.14 12.04
C ASN A 146 -2.82 -0.73 12.61
N ILE A 147 -3.61 -1.36 11.74
CA ILE A 147 -4.66 -2.33 12.06
C ILE A 147 -4.48 -3.58 11.20
N ARG A 148 -5.53 -4.40 11.03
CA ARG A 148 -5.49 -5.53 10.10
C ARG A 148 -5.56 -5.02 8.67
N LEU A 149 -4.60 -5.42 7.83
CA LEU A 149 -4.66 -5.28 6.39
C LEU A 149 -4.83 -6.68 5.79
N ILE A 150 -5.81 -6.84 4.89
CA ILE A 150 -6.12 -8.08 4.18
C ILE A 150 -5.91 -7.80 2.69
N PRO A 151 -4.67 -7.90 2.19
CA PRO A 151 -4.43 -7.72 0.78
C PRO A 151 -4.89 -8.96 0.01
N ARG A 152 -5.57 -8.72 -1.11
CA ARG A 152 -5.98 -9.72 -2.06
C ARG A 152 -4.99 -9.71 -3.22
N ASN A 153 -4.59 -10.89 -3.63
CA ASN A 153 -3.79 -11.03 -4.84
C ASN A 153 -4.71 -11.03 -6.04
N ASP A 154 -4.58 -10.04 -6.91
CA ASP A 154 -5.21 -10.05 -8.22
C ASP A 154 -4.31 -10.74 -9.25
N PHE A 155 -3.86 -11.97 -8.94
CA PHE A 155 -3.17 -12.82 -9.93
C PHE A 155 -4.14 -13.35 -11.01
N ALA A 156 -5.32 -12.73 -11.16
CA ALA A 156 -6.36 -13.15 -12.09
C ALA A 156 -5.91 -12.88 -13.54
N GLY A 157 -5.13 -13.79 -14.11
CA GLY A 157 -4.78 -13.76 -15.53
C GLY A 157 -3.53 -14.54 -15.90
N LYS A 158 -3.24 -14.54 -17.21
CA LYS A 158 -1.98 -15.04 -17.79
C LYS A 158 -0.78 -14.10 -17.53
N TYR A 159 -0.98 -13.02 -16.77
CA TYR A 159 0.06 -12.03 -16.52
C TYR A 159 1.07 -12.60 -15.53
N ALA A 160 2.35 -12.43 -15.85
CA ALA A 160 3.42 -12.88 -14.98
C ALA A 160 3.41 -12.07 -13.67
N SER A 161 3.51 -12.75 -12.53
CA SER A 161 3.74 -12.10 -11.23
C SER A 161 5.07 -11.33 -11.28
N PRO A 162 5.16 -10.11 -10.74
CA PRO A 162 6.43 -9.38 -10.72
C PRO A 162 7.51 -10.15 -9.95
N ALA A 163 8.75 -9.99 -10.39
CA ALA A 163 9.93 -10.54 -9.73
C ALA A 163 10.33 -9.66 -8.54
N LEU A 164 9.49 -9.63 -7.49
CA LEU A 164 9.79 -8.95 -6.24
C LEU A 164 11.07 -9.52 -5.64
N GLN A 165 12.03 -8.66 -5.38
CA GLN A 165 13.26 -8.94 -4.65
C GLN A 165 13.08 -8.68 -3.15
N MET A 166 12.15 -7.80 -2.78
CA MET A 166 11.95 -7.40 -1.40
C MET A 166 10.46 -7.21 -1.07
N LEU A 167 10.05 -7.80 0.05
CA LEU A 167 8.72 -7.63 0.63
C LEU A 167 8.88 -7.09 2.06
N ILE A 168 8.42 -5.87 2.29
CA ILE A 168 8.48 -5.20 3.59
C ILE A 168 7.08 -5.15 4.18
N ILE A 169 6.92 -5.69 5.37
CA ILE A 169 5.66 -5.67 6.10
C ILE A 169 5.85 -4.92 7.42
N GLU A 170 5.20 -3.78 7.56
CA GLU A 170 5.22 -2.95 8.76
C GLU A 170 3.83 -2.93 9.38
N SER A 171 3.65 -3.56 10.54
CA SER A 171 2.33 -3.64 11.16
C SER A 171 2.41 -3.94 12.65
N THR A 172 1.28 -3.79 13.36
CA THR A 172 1.10 -4.38 14.68
C THR A 172 1.13 -5.91 14.61
N GLU A 173 1.39 -6.58 15.73
CA GLU A 173 1.36 -8.05 15.84
C GLU A 173 0.08 -8.66 15.24
N VAL A 174 -1.09 -8.07 15.55
CA VAL A 174 -2.38 -8.54 15.03
C VAL A 174 -2.46 -8.39 13.50
N GLY A 175 -1.98 -7.28 12.95
CA GLY A 175 -1.96 -7.09 11.50
C GLY A 175 -0.92 -7.94 10.79
N LEU A 176 0.24 -8.23 11.42
CA LEU A 176 1.23 -9.17 10.89
C LEU A 176 0.65 -10.59 10.74
N ARG A 177 -0.13 -11.05 11.73
CA ARG A 177 -0.87 -12.32 11.62
C ARG A 177 -1.87 -12.31 10.46
N ALA A 178 -2.57 -11.19 10.26
CA ALA A 178 -3.53 -11.05 9.15
C ALA A 178 -2.84 -11.03 7.77
N LEU A 179 -1.61 -10.51 7.68
CA LEU A 179 -0.82 -10.44 6.44
C LEU A 179 -0.12 -11.75 6.08
N GLY A 180 0.07 -12.66 7.05
CA GLY A 180 0.76 -13.94 6.85
C GLY A 180 0.28 -14.75 5.64
N PRO A 181 -1.04 -14.99 5.45
CA PRO A 181 -1.56 -15.69 4.27
C PRO A 181 -1.20 -15.02 2.95
N PHE A 182 -1.26 -13.68 2.88
CA PHE A 182 -0.87 -12.92 1.70
C PHE A 182 0.62 -13.10 1.40
N VAL A 183 1.50 -12.87 2.38
CA VAL A 183 2.96 -13.06 2.24
C VAL A 183 3.27 -14.47 1.74
N LYS A 184 2.66 -15.49 2.35
CA LYS A 184 2.81 -16.90 1.95
C LYS A 184 2.43 -17.13 0.49
N SER A 185 1.31 -16.58 0.04
CA SER A 185 0.86 -16.73 -1.34
C SER A 185 1.75 -16.02 -2.36
N VAL A 186 2.31 -14.86 -2.02
CA VAL A 186 3.27 -14.14 -2.86
C VAL A 186 4.56 -14.95 -3.01
N ILE A 187 5.15 -15.41 -1.90
CA ILE A 187 6.40 -16.20 -1.91
C ILE A 187 6.19 -17.52 -2.67
N LYS A 188 5.12 -18.26 -2.37
CA LYS A 188 4.78 -19.51 -3.07
C LYS A 188 4.66 -19.29 -4.57
N ARG A 189 4.05 -18.18 -4.99
CA ARG A 189 3.91 -17.88 -6.42
C ARG A 189 5.26 -17.64 -7.09
N GLN A 190 6.17 -16.92 -6.44
CA GLN A 190 7.51 -16.68 -6.97
C GLN A 190 8.37 -17.95 -7.03
N GLU A 191 8.18 -18.86 -6.06
CA GLU A 191 8.81 -20.19 -6.06
C GLU A 191 8.29 -21.04 -7.23
N GLU A 192 6.97 -21.13 -7.40
CA GLU A 192 6.33 -21.86 -8.51
C GLU A 192 6.76 -21.33 -9.90
N ASP A 193 6.91 -20.01 -10.02
CA ASP A 193 7.37 -19.36 -11.25
C ASP A 193 8.92 -19.47 -11.46
N GLY A 194 9.65 -20.12 -10.55
CA GLY A 194 11.10 -20.30 -10.60
C GLY A 194 11.90 -18.99 -10.43
N ARG A 195 11.26 -17.96 -9.88
CA ARG A 195 11.83 -16.61 -9.71
C ARG A 195 12.41 -16.40 -8.32
N TRP A 196 11.99 -17.18 -7.34
CA TRP A 196 12.49 -17.10 -5.98
C TRP A 196 13.95 -17.57 -5.89
N GLY A 197 14.77 -16.84 -5.12
CA GLY A 197 16.19 -17.15 -4.94
C GLY A 197 16.81 -16.47 -3.72
N SER A 198 18.10 -16.69 -3.50
CA SER A 198 18.81 -16.21 -2.29
C SER A 198 18.85 -14.69 -2.13
N SER A 199 18.64 -13.92 -3.19
CA SER A 199 18.58 -12.46 -3.18
C SER A 199 17.22 -11.90 -2.74
N HIS A 200 16.26 -12.75 -2.41
CA HIS A 200 14.93 -12.31 -2.00
C HIS A 200 14.87 -12.09 -0.50
N GLU A 201 14.28 -10.98 -0.08
CA GLU A 201 14.21 -10.59 1.32
C GLU A 201 12.76 -10.34 1.76
N LEU A 202 12.40 -10.91 2.92
CA LEU A 202 11.20 -10.56 3.66
C LEU A 202 11.62 -9.78 4.91
N VAL A 203 11.17 -8.54 5.03
CA VAL A 203 11.43 -7.69 6.19
C VAL A 203 10.14 -7.55 6.97
N ILE A 204 10.15 -7.99 8.23
CA ILE A 204 9.01 -7.87 9.16
C ILE A 204 9.35 -6.81 10.20
N ILE A 205 8.50 -5.79 10.29
CA ILE A 205 8.59 -4.71 11.27
C ILE A 205 7.34 -4.79 12.15
N ASN A 206 7.52 -5.19 13.41
CA ASN A 206 6.47 -5.16 14.42
C ASN A 206 6.46 -3.77 15.08
N ALA A 207 5.43 -2.99 14.78
CA ALA A 207 5.27 -1.64 15.27
C ALA A 207 4.19 -1.59 16.37
N ASP A 208 4.44 -0.85 17.44
CA ASP A 208 3.42 -0.56 18.44
C ASP A 208 2.24 0.23 17.80
N THR A 209 1.01 -0.01 18.25
CA THR A 209 -0.19 0.70 17.77
C THR A 209 -0.08 2.21 18.00
N LEU A 210 0.55 2.61 19.11
CA LEU A 210 0.80 4.02 19.44
C LEU A 210 1.71 4.73 18.44
N HIS A 211 2.52 3.98 17.69
CA HIS A 211 3.41 4.51 16.65
C HIS A 211 2.68 5.34 15.60
N TYR A 212 1.45 4.96 15.28
CA TYR A 212 0.73 5.50 14.13
C TYR A 212 -0.15 6.71 14.46
N ILE A 213 -0.53 6.87 15.72
CA ILE A 213 -1.47 7.91 16.17
C ILE A 213 -0.72 9.20 16.54
N HIS A 214 0.47 9.07 17.12
CA HIS A 214 1.28 10.20 17.56
C HIS A 214 2.66 10.13 16.90
N GLN A 215 2.84 10.83 15.77
CA GLN A 215 4.12 10.95 15.05
C GLN A 215 5.30 11.51 15.88
N MET A 216 5.10 11.77 17.19
CA MET A 216 5.96 12.55 18.08
C MET A 216 6.58 11.75 19.23
N VAL A 217 6.23 10.46 19.44
CA VAL A 217 6.80 9.66 20.55
C VAL A 217 7.74 8.60 20.00
N THR A 218 8.89 8.44 20.67
CA THR A 218 9.96 7.46 20.40
C THR A 218 9.41 6.12 19.93
N LYS A 219 9.76 5.78 18.70
CA LYS A 219 9.26 4.62 17.97
C LYS A 219 9.74 3.34 18.65
N ARG A 220 8.82 2.54 19.19
CA ARG A 220 9.09 1.14 19.50
C ARG A 220 8.70 0.31 18.29
N CYS A 221 9.71 -0.13 17.57
CA CYS A 221 9.57 -1.10 16.49
C CYS A 221 10.69 -2.14 16.62
N THR A 222 10.37 -3.40 16.34
CA THR A 222 11.37 -4.45 16.19
C THR A 222 11.33 -4.97 14.77
N THR A 223 12.52 -5.14 14.20
CA THR A 223 12.69 -5.51 12.79
C THR A 223 13.42 -6.83 12.70
N LYS A 224 12.95 -7.71 11.82
CA LYS A 224 13.66 -8.95 11.47
C LYS A 224 13.61 -9.17 9.96
N THR A 225 14.77 -9.49 9.39
CA THR A 225 14.93 -9.79 7.97
C THR A 225 15.12 -11.28 7.78
N PHE A 226 14.41 -11.85 6.81
CA PHE A 226 14.49 -13.24 6.40
C PHE A 226 14.89 -13.30 4.93
N ALA A 227 16.09 -13.81 4.64
CA ALA A 227 16.60 -13.94 3.27
C ALA A 227 16.35 -15.35 2.69
N GLY A 228 16.03 -15.42 1.40
CA GLY A 228 15.85 -16.67 0.63
C GLY A 228 14.93 -17.67 1.34
N ASP A 229 15.44 -18.89 1.56
CA ASP A 229 14.68 -19.99 2.18
C ASP A 229 14.21 -19.69 3.61
N ALA A 230 14.83 -18.74 4.31
CA ALA A 230 14.37 -18.33 5.63
C ALA A 230 12.97 -17.69 5.57
N ALA A 231 12.66 -16.93 4.51
CA ALA A 231 11.35 -16.34 4.32
C ALA A 231 10.28 -17.40 3.96
N ILE A 232 10.66 -18.44 3.20
CA ILE A 232 9.78 -19.59 2.94
C ILE A 232 9.43 -20.30 4.25
N ARG A 233 10.44 -20.58 5.09
CA ARG A 233 10.24 -21.23 6.39
C ARG A 233 9.35 -20.40 7.32
N TRP A 234 9.46 -19.08 7.26
CA TRP A 234 8.59 -18.18 8.02
C TRP A 234 7.11 -18.39 7.65
N CYS A 235 6.79 -18.63 6.37
CA CYS A 235 5.43 -18.88 5.91
C CYS A 235 4.90 -20.31 6.18
N THR A 236 5.76 -21.31 6.34
CA THR A 236 5.34 -22.71 6.48
C THR A 236 4.90 -23.08 7.90
N ASN A 237 5.44 -22.41 8.92
CA ASN A 237 5.24 -22.80 10.33
C ASN A 237 3.85 -22.45 10.91
N GLY A 238 2.92 -21.95 10.09
CA GLY A 238 1.51 -21.72 10.44
C GLY A 238 1.26 -20.50 11.32
N VAL A 239 2.22 -20.12 12.16
CA VAL A 239 2.22 -18.87 12.92
C VAL A 239 3.47 -18.06 12.51
N PRO A 240 3.31 -16.85 11.96
CA PRO A 240 4.46 -16.03 11.61
C PRO A 240 5.31 -15.75 12.85
N GLU A 241 6.62 -15.94 12.75
CA GLU A 241 7.54 -15.51 13.80
C GLU A 241 7.54 -13.98 13.82
N ILE A 242 6.90 -13.39 14.83
CA ILE A 242 6.80 -11.94 14.98
C ILE A 242 7.92 -11.47 15.89
N PRO A 243 8.75 -10.50 15.47
CA PRO A 243 9.78 -9.92 16.32
C PRO A 243 9.16 -9.40 17.62
N ALA A 244 9.60 -9.91 18.77
CA ALA A 244 9.18 -9.42 20.07
C ALA A 244 9.93 -8.13 20.42
N PHE A 245 9.35 -7.30 21.27
CA PHE A 245 10.07 -6.15 21.84
C PHE A 245 11.03 -6.65 22.90
N ASP A 246 12.32 -6.31 22.80
CA ASP A 246 13.27 -6.58 23.87
C ASP A 246 12.88 -5.75 25.10
N GLU A 247 12.80 -6.40 26.27
CA GLU A 247 12.46 -5.76 27.54
C GLU A 247 13.51 -4.72 27.98
N THR A 248 14.67 -4.68 27.31
CA THR A 248 15.82 -3.83 27.63
C THR A 248 15.70 -2.37 27.14
N GLY A 249 14.67 -2.03 26.37
CA GLY A 249 14.32 -0.63 26.11
C GLY A 249 15.16 0.12 25.07
N ASP A 250 16.00 -0.56 24.28
CA ASP A 250 16.77 0.07 23.22
C ASP A 250 15.87 0.38 22.00
N SER A 251 15.70 1.68 21.73
CA SER A 251 14.97 2.16 20.55
C SER A 251 15.79 1.94 19.29
N CYS A 252 15.26 1.17 18.33
CA CYS A 252 15.86 1.05 17.00
C CYS A 252 15.81 2.40 16.26
N ILE A 253 16.98 2.92 15.87
CA ILE A 253 17.10 4.01 14.89
C ILE A 253 17.11 3.36 13.51
N ILE A 254 16.01 3.47 12.78
CA ILE A 254 15.95 3.09 11.36
C ILE A 254 16.54 4.25 10.57
N SER A 255 17.70 4.03 9.95
CA SER A 255 18.35 4.93 8.98
C SER A 255 17.70 4.85 7.61
#